data_AF-A0A510XC00-F1
#
_entry.id   AF-A0A510XC00-F1
#
_cell.length_a   1.000
_cell.length_b   1.000
_cell.length_c   1.000
_cell.angle_alpha   90.00
_cell.angle_beta   90.00
_cell.angle_gamma   90.00
#
_symmetry.space_group_name_H-M   'P 1'
#
loop_
_entity.id
_entity.type
_entity.pdbx_description
1 polymer ?
#
loop_
_entity_poly.entity_id
_entity_poly.type
_entity_poly.pdbx_seq_one_letter_code
_entity_poly.pdbx_strand_id
1 'polypeptide(L)'
;MNSEDFNKCREFLESQIKEAPENKELLAAYQRLFELKSEFDKETNKAVIEKEIREAEIQANLNATVHTNNTDYDKAVHSNNTNFNMNAGNNHAANFQHQQTQYAGVANNAINNGWLPHQNPNV
;
A
#
# COMPACT_ATOMS: atom_id res chain seq x y z
N MET A 1 -12.05 -7.61 36.92
CA MET A 1 -13.24 -8.00 37.68
C MET A 1 -14.44 -7.74 36.80
N ASN A 2 -15.16 -8.79 36.43
CA ASN A 2 -16.40 -8.64 35.70
C ASN A 2 -17.45 -7.95 36.60
N SER A 3 -18.52 -7.45 35.99
CA SER A 3 -19.57 -6.71 36.72
C SER A 3 -20.33 -7.58 37.73
N GLU A 4 -20.43 -8.88 37.49
CA GLU A 4 -21.16 -9.80 38.36
C GLU A 4 -20.42 -10.02 39.69
N ASP A 5 -19.12 -10.29 39.64
CA ASP A 5 -18.26 -10.46 40.82
C ASP A 5 -18.15 -9.15 41.61
N PHE A 6 -18.13 -8.01 40.90
CA PHE A 6 -18.21 -6.69 41.55
C PHE A 6 -19.49 -6.50 42.33
N ASN A 7 -20.63 -6.80 41.72
CA ASN A 7 -21.91 -6.61 42.39
C ASN A 7 -22.07 -7.54 43.60
N LYS A 8 -21.65 -8.80 43.49
CA LYS A 8 -21.68 -9.75 44.62
C LYS A 8 -20.81 -9.28 45.79
N CYS A 9 -19.58 -8.85 45.53
CA CYS A 9 -18.69 -8.33 46.58
C CYS A 9 -19.23 -7.03 47.19
N ARG A 10 -19.81 -6.15 46.36
CA ARG A 10 -20.43 -4.90 46.81
C ARG A 10 -21.60 -5.18 47.74
N GLU A 11 -22.55 -6.02 47.33
CA GLU A 11 -23.73 -6.37 48.10
C GLU A 11 -23.37 -7.06 49.42
N PHE A 12 -22.38 -7.96 49.40
CA PHE A 12 -21.85 -8.58 50.60
C PHE A 12 -21.30 -7.52 51.58
N LEU A 13 -20.41 -6.64 51.13
CA LEU A 13 -19.84 -5.59 51.98
C LEU A 13 -20.91 -4.61 52.47
N GLU A 14 -21.89 -4.24 51.63
CA GLU A 14 -23.02 -3.40 52.02
C GLU A 14 -23.87 -4.06 53.13
N SER A 15 -24.09 -5.37 53.07
CA SER A 15 -24.81 -6.09 54.14
C SER A 15 -24.03 -6.08 55.45
N GLN A 16 -22.72 -6.32 55.40
CA GLN A 16 -21.85 -6.34 56.58
C GLN A 16 -21.71 -4.94 57.21
N ILE A 17 -21.63 -3.88 56.39
CA ILE A 17 -21.59 -2.50 56.88
C ILE A 17 -22.90 -2.11 57.57
N LYS A 18 -24.05 -2.59 57.06
CA LYS A 18 -25.35 -2.35 57.72
C LYS A 18 -25.44 -3.03 59.08
N GLU A 19 -24.87 -4.23 59.21
CA GLU A 19 -24.85 -5.00 60.46
C GLU A 19 -23.85 -4.47 61.49
N ALA A 20 -22.71 -3.92 61.04
CA ALA A 20 -21.66 -3.40 61.91
C ALA A 20 -21.08 -2.06 61.37
N PRO A 21 -21.84 -0.95 61.47
CA PRO A 21 -21.48 0.34 60.86
C PRO A 21 -20.24 1.00 61.49
N GLU A 22 -19.90 0.66 62.74
CA GLU A 22 -18.68 1.14 63.40
C GLU A 22 -17.40 0.45 62.89
N ASN A 23 -17.51 -0.64 62.13
CA ASN A 23 -16.35 -1.36 61.62
C ASN A 23 -15.73 -0.62 60.42
N LYS A 24 -14.74 0.23 60.72
CA LYS A 24 -13.99 1.01 59.73
C LYS A 24 -13.24 0.16 58.69
N GLU A 25 -12.91 -1.10 59.01
CA GLU A 25 -12.23 -1.99 58.07
C GLU A 25 -13.15 -2.41 56.92
N LEU A 26 -14.45 -2.57 57.18
CA LEU A 26 -15.43 -2.86 56.13
C LEU A 26 -15.57 -1.68 55.17
N LEU A 27 -15.52 -0.45 55.68
CA LEU A 27 -15.54 0.75 54.86
C LEU A 27 -14.28 0.86 53.99
N ALA A 28 -13.11 0.54 54.55
CA ALA A 28 -11.85 0.52 53.83
C ALA A 28 -11.82 -0.58 52.74
N ALA A 29 -12.34 -1.77 53.05
CA ALA A 29 -12.50 -2.86 52.08
C ALA A 29 -13.47 -2.47 50.94
N TYR A 30 -14.54 -1.76 51.29
CA TYR A 30 -15.50 -1.24 50.32
C TYR A 30 -14.85 -0.24 49.36
N GLN A 31 -14.09 0.72 49.87
CA GLN A 31 -13.33 1.64 49.04
C GLN A 31 -12.33 0.91 48.12
N ARG A 32 -11.60 -0.07 48.66
CA ARG A 32 -10.63 -0.85 47.89
C ARG A 32 -11.27 -1.69 46.78
N LEU A 33 -12.53 -2.11 46.96
CA LEU A 33 -13.30 -2.79 45.90
C LEU A 33 -13.49 -1.91 44.66
N PHE A 34 -13.80 -0.62 44.86
CA PHE A 34 -13.94 0.34 43.77
C PHE A 34 -12.60 0.65 43.11
N GLU A 35 -11.53 0.77 43.89
CA GLU A 35 -10.17 0.95 43.37
C GLU A 35 -9.78 -0.22 42.45
N LEU A 36 -9.99 -1.47 42.90
CA LEU A 36 -9.73 -2.67 42.11
C LEU A 36 -10.58 -2.72 40.83
N LYS A 37 -11.84 -2.31 40.89
CA LYS A 37 -12.70 -2.25 39.70
C LYS A 37 -12.19 -1.21 38.71
N SER A 38 -11.83 -0.02 39.20
CA SER A 38 -11.29 1.07 38.39
C SER A 38 -9.97 0.68 37.70
N GLU A 39 -9.05 0.05 38.43
CA GLU A 39 -7.79 -0.47 37.86
C GLU A 39 -8.05 -1.50 36.76
N PHE A 40 -8.97 -2.43 37.00
CA PHE A 40 -9.31 -3.43 36.01
C PHE A 40 -9.97 -2.84 34.76
N ASP A 41 -10.91 -1.91 34.94
CA ASP A 41 -11.59 -1.24 33.82
C ASP A 41 -10.58 -0.43 33.00
N LYS A 42 -9.61 0.22 33.67
CA LYS A 42 -8.50 0.92 33.01
C LYS A 42 -7.63 -0.02 32.17
N GLU A 43 -7.20 -1.14 32.72
CA GLU A 43 -6.38 -2.12 31.98
C GLU A 43 -7.16 -2.75 30.83
N THR A 44 -8.46 -3.02 31.02
CA THR A 44 -9.33 -3.53 29.96
C THR A 44 -9.48 -2.52 28.83
N ASN A 45 -9.77 -1.26 29.15
CA ASN A 45 -9.87 -0.20 28.16
C ASN A 45 -8.56 0.03 27.42
N LYS A 46 -7.43 -0.01 28.14
CA LYS A 46 -6.10 0.07 27.53
C LYS A 46 -5.86 -1.06 26.54
N ALA A 47 -6.17 -2.30 26.92
CA ALA A 47 -6.02 -3.46 26.03
C ALA A 47 -6.91 -3.35 24.77
N VAL A 48 -8.13 -2.83 24.91
CA VAL A 48 -9.03 -2.56 23.77
C VAL A 48 -8.43 -1.51 22.84
N ILE A 49 -7.99 -0.37 23.38
CA ILE A 49 -7.38 0.71 22.61
C ILE A 49 -6.11 0.23 21.89
N GLU A 50 -5.23 -0.51 22.57
CA GLU A 50 -4.02 -1.05 21.95
C GLU A 50 -4.32 -2.03 20.81
N LYS A 51 -5.38 -2.83 20.96
CA LYS A 51 -5.85 -3.73 19.91
C LYS A 51 -6.36 -2.94 18.71
N GLU A 52 -7.21 -1.94 18.92
CA GLU A 52 -7.74 -1.08 17.86
C GLU A 52 -6.64 -0.35 17.10
N ILE A 53 -5.64 0.20 17.81
CA ILE A 53 -4.47 0.83 17.19
C ILE A 53 -3.73 -0.17 16.30
N ARG A 54 -3.46 -1.38 16.81
CA ARG A 54 -2.74 -2.40 16.04
C ARG A 54 -3.52 -2.83 14.79
N GLU A 55 -4.83 -2.98 14.89
CA GLU A 55 -5.68 -3.31 13.74
C GLU A 55 -5.69 -2.17 12.71
N ALA A 56 -5.76 -0.91 13.16
CA ALA A 56 -5.67 0.25 12.29
C ALA A 56 -4.31 0.35 11.58
N GLU A 57 -3.20 0.07 12.27
CA GLU A 57 -1.85 0.05 11.69
C GLU A 57 -1.71 -1.05 10.64
N ILE A 58 -2.22 -2.26 10.90
CA ILE A 58 -2.21 -3.36 9.94
C ILE A 58 -2.99 -2.97 8.69
N GLN A 59 -4.18 -2.38 8.85
CA GLN A 59 -5.01 -1.96 7.72
C GLN A 59 -4.34 -0.85 6.90
N ALA A 60 -3.74 0.14 7.57
CA ALA A 60 -3.00 1.21 6.91
C ALA A 60 -1.82 0.67 6.09
N ASN A 61 -1.05 -0.25 6.67
CA ASN A 61 0.06 -0.91 5.98
C ASN A 61 -0.40 -1.72 4.78
N LEU A 62 -1.47 -2.52 4.92
CA LEU A 62 -2.05 -3.28 3.81
C LEU A 62 -2.47 -2.36 2.67
N ASN A 63 -3.19 -1.28 2.97
CA ASN A 63 -3.64 -0.31 1.98
C ASN A 63 -2.45 0.36 1.27
N ALA A 64 -1.41 0.74 2.02
CA ALA A 64 -0.20 1.34 1.46
C ALA A 64 0.55 0.36 0.54
N THR A 65 0.69 -0.91 0.95
CA THR A 65 1.32 -1.95 0.13
C THR A 65 0.55 -2.21 -1.15
N VAL A 66 -0.77 -2.35 -1.08
CA VAL A 66 -1.61 -2.56 -2.27
C VAL A 66 -1.50 -1.37 -3.23
N HIS A 67 -1.60 -0.15 -2.71
CA HIS A 67 -1.49 1.06 -3.52
C HIS A 67 -0.13 1.16 -4.21
N THR A 68 0.96 0.88 -3.48
CA THR A 68 2.32 0.90 -4.00
C THR A 68 2.50 -0.15 -5.10
N ASN A 69 2.08 -1.38 -4.85
CA ASN A 69 2.19 -2.47 -5.81
C ASN A 69 1.43 -2.19 -7.10
N ASN A 70 0.21 -1.66 -7.00
CA ASN A 70 -0.59 -1.28 -8.17
C ASN A 70 0.09 -0.16 -8.95
N THR A 71 0.57 0.88 -8.25
CA THR A 71 1.25 2.02 -8.87
C THR A 71 2.52 1.57 -9.61
N ASP A 72 3.32 0.69 -9.01
CA ASP A 72 4.57 0.23 -9.60
C ASP A 72 4.32 -0.75 -10.75
N TYR A 73 3.28 -1.58 -10.66
CA TYR A 73 2.82 -2.38 -11.78
C TYR A 73 2.40 -1.51 -12.97
N ASP A 74 1.59 -0.47 -12.74
CA ASP A 74 1.12 0.43 -13.79
C ASP A 74 2.29 1.17 -14.46
N LYS A 75 3.27 1.64 -13.67
CA LYS A 75 4.51 2.22 -14.20
C LYS A 75 5.27 1.22 -15.07
N ALA A 76 5.40 -0.03 -14.63
CA ALA A 76 6.12 -1.07 -15.37
C ALA A 76 5.43 -1.38 -16.70
N VAL A 77 4.10 -1.53 -16.71
CA VAL A 77 3.32 -1.75 -17.93
C VAL A 77 3.44 -0.56 -18.87
N HIS A 78 3.30 0.66 -18.36
CA HIS A 78 3.42 1.88 -19.16
C HIS A 78 4.81 2.02 -19.78
N SER A 79 5.87 1.78 -19.00
CA SER A 79 7.25 1.82 -19.48
C SER A 79 7.49 0.76 -20.55
N ASN A 80 7.04 -0.48 -20.33
CA ASN A 80 7.18 -1.56 -21.31
C ASN A 80 6.46 -1.25 -22.61
N ASN A 81 5.22 -0.76 -22.55
CA ASN A 81 4.46 -0.38 -23.74
C ASN A 81 5.13 0.77 -24.49
N THR A 82 5.63 1.78 -23.77
CA THR A 82 6.32 2.92 -24.38
C THR A 82 7.61 2.48 -25.04
N ASN A 83 8.42 1.65 -24.36
CA ASN A 83 9.66 1.09 -24.89
C ASN A 83 9.41 0.22 -26.12
N PHE A 84 8.38 -0.62 -26.08
CA PHE A 84 7.98 -1.43 -27.23
C PHE A 84 7.64 -0.56 -28.44
N ASN A 85 6.79 0.46 -28.25
CA ASN A 85 6.39 1.35 -29.33
C ASN A 85 7.56 2.17 -29.89
N MET A 86 8.45 2.67 -29.03
CA MET A 86 9.66 3.36 -29.45
C MET A 86 10.59 2.43 -30.25
N ASN A 87 10.80 1.20 -29.79
CA ASN A 87 11.65 0.23 -30.48
C ASN A 87 11.06 -0.18 -31.83
N ALA A 88 9.74 -0.40 -31.91
CA ALA A 88 9.05 -0.69 -33.16
C ALA A 88 9.19 0.48 -34.15
N GLY A 89 9.00 1.71 -33.69
CA GLY A 89 9.20 2.93 -34.50
C GLY A 89 10.64 3.09 -34.97
N ASN A 90 11.62 2.92 -34.07
CA ASN A 90 13.03 3.00 -34.40
C ASN A 90 13.45 1.94 -35.43
N ASN A 91 12.98 0.70 -35.28
CA ASN A 91 13.24 -0.36 -36.25
C ASN A 91 12.63 -0.05 -37.62
N HIS A 92 11.42 0.52 -37.65
CA HIS A 92 10.80 0.91 -38.92
C HIS A 92 11.58 2.04 -39.60
N ALA A 93 11.97 3.07 -38.84
CA ALA A 93 12.76 4.19 -39.34
C ALA A 93 14.14 3.75 -39.84
N ALA A 94 14.82 2.88 -39.08
CA ALA A 94 16.12 2.33 -39.46
C ALA A 94 16.03 1.49 -40.75
N ASN A 95 14.98 0.66 -40.89
CA ASN A 95 14.76 -0.11 -42.12
C ASN A 95 14.52 0.80 -43.33
N PHE A 96 13.72 1.85 -43.17
CA PHE A 96 13.47 2.81 -44.25
C PHE A 96 14.75 3.56 -44.68
N GLN A 97 15.54 4.02 -43.71
CA GLN A 97 16.84 4.66 -43.96
C GLN A 97 17.83 3.70 -44.63
N HIS A 98 17.84 2.44 -44.22
CA HIS A 98 18.70 1.42 -44.80
C HIS A 98 18.36 1.17 -46.26
N GLN A 99 17.07 1.03 -46.58
CA GLN A 99 16.61 0.90 -47.98
C GLN A 99 17.01 2.12 -48.81
N GLN A 100 16.75 3.35 -48.33
CA GLN A 100 17.18 4.55 -49.03
C GLN A 100 18.69 4.58 -49.29
N THR A 101 19.49 4.20 -48.29
CA THR A 101 20.95 4.18 -48.41
C THR A 101 21.41 3.15 -49.43
N GLN A 102 20.77 1.98 -49.47
CA GLN A 102 21.05 0.99 -50.52
C GLN A 102 20.70 1.52 -51.91
N TYR A 103 19.51 2.11 -52.10
CA TYR A 103 19.13 2.70 -53.38
C TYR A 103 20.07 3.83 -53.82
N ALA A 104 20.43 4.72 -52.90
CA ALA A 104 21.40 5.78 -53.15
C ALA A 104 22.78 5.20 -53.50
N GLY A 105 23.20 4.13 -52.82
CA GLY A 105 24.45 3.42 -53.13
C GLY A 105 24.44 2.77 -54.52
N VAL A 106 23.34 2.13 -54.92
CA VAL A 106 23.18 1.56 -56.26
C VAL A 106 23.16 2.66 -57.32
N ALA A 107 22.42 3.75 -57.09
CA ALA A 107 22.35 4.90 -58.00
C ALA A 107 23.72 5.57 -58.17
N ASN A 108 24.45 5.81 -57.07
CA ASN A 108 25.80 6.37 -57.11
C ASN A 108 26.78 5.43 -57.84
N ASN A 109 26.69 4.12 -57.64
CA ASN A 109 27.51 3.16 -58.40
C ASN A 109 27.15 3.14 -59.89
N ALA A 110 25.88 3.25 -60.26
CA ALA A 110 25.44 3.30 -61.66
C ALA A 110 25.91 4.58 -62.37
N ILE A 111 25.85 5.72 -61.69
CA ILE A 111 26.35 7.01 -62.19
C ILE A 111 27.89 6.96 -62.33
N ASN A 112 28.60 6.47 -61.31
CA ASN A 112 30.05 6.36 -61.33
C ASN A 112 30.58 5.35 -62.37
N ASN A 113 29.82 4.29 -62.64
CA ASN A 113 30.16 3.30 -63.68
C ASN A 113 29.60 3.65 -65.07
N GLY A 114 29.09 4.87 -65.27
CA GLY A 114 28.83 5.43 -66.60
C GLY A 114 27.51 5.02 -67.27
N TRP A 115 26.46 4.65 -66.52
CA TRP A 115 25.12 4.47 -67.10
C TRP A 115 24.47 5.83 -67.41
N LEU A 116 24.80 6.39 -68.58
CA LEU A 116 24.03 7.49 -69.16
C LEU A 116 22.76 6.91 -69.81
N PRO A 117 21.54 7.39 -69.47
CA PRO A 117 20.37 7.05 -70.25
C PRO A 117 20.62 7.52 -71.69
N HIS A 118 20.48 6.62 -72.66
CA HIS A 118 20.64 6.93 -74.08
C HIS A 118 19.73 8.11 -74.44
N GLN A 119 20.30 9.31 -74.52
CA GLN A 119 19.67 10.43 -75.20
C GLN A 119 19.78 10.10 -76.69
N ASN A 120 18.66 9.67 -77.26
CA ASN A 120 18.52 9.40 -78.68
C ASN A 120 18.60 10.75 -79.42
N PRO A 121 19.64 11.06 -80.22
CA PRO A 121 19.69 12.28 -81.00
C PRO A 121 19.09 11.98 -82.37
N ASN A 122 17.80 12.25 -82.55
CA ASN A 122 17.27 12.58 -83.86
C ASN A 122 17.45 14.08 -84.05
N VAL A 123 18.50 14.52 -84.75
CA VAL A 123 18.52 15.39 -85.95
C VAL A 123 19.96 15.38 -86.50
#